data_AF-A0A9R0P7M3-F1
#
_entry.id   AF-A0A9R0P7M3-F1
#
_cell.length_a   1.000
_cell.length_b   1.000
_cell.length_c   1.000
_cell.angle_alpha   90.00
_cell.angle_beta   90.00
_cell.angle_gamma   90.00
#
_symmetry.space_group_name_H-M   'P 1'
#
loop_
_entity.id
_entity.type
_entity.pdbx_description
1 polymer ?
#
loop_
_entity_poly.entity_id
_entity_poly.type
_entity_poly.pdbx_seq_one_letter_code
_entity_poly.pdbx_strand_id
1 'polypeptide(L)'
;MLPDRAQAVSLLETGGPGVARAAEAALLGSPADLQAFLATGRQQAQNDDERVLVTQALSSGGPITKRTAQRALSGTQDDIREYLANGLPLARSADDRIAVSQAMDTGGPTVNERGTEVLDNGTPADVRAFLETGLQQAKDVDDRISTLQALAGAGPEFTAAAQTALDGTPEDVRYFLSLWRQVAANYDAEVTAVQEQLDAAKAAAAGNRPQDVKLAADKAAQLAGDARKANADRLATQQAQNQQDGRAASAAEAAAQQQAKEAADRAARAKSDNDKLLADAADPALTVPNGRKAAVYLLRHGGAAVKNAARAALSGSDDDVVTFVHGGLAVAQESDDRAAVSAIAADPNARPGLRQAARDALAGPYAGVAALLRTGDYPGRDTDDRVEVNQVLAAGGPATKSWAQKALDGTVADIREFLAHGRYTAHLIDLDIYATRTLGEGPEVQAVAQGVLDGPDSARSSTSTSRCPRRGRVTRSPRRTSPR
;
A
#
# COMPACT_ATOMS: atom_id res chain seq x y z
N MET A 1 -24.82 34.01 -24.15
CA MET A 1 -23.37 33.97 -23.89
C MET A 1 -23.01 33.82 -22.42
N LEU A 2 -23.31 34.77 -21.51
CA LEU A 2 -23.00 34.59 -20.07
C LEU A 2 -23.71 33.35 -19.44
N PRO A 3 -25.00 33.09 -19.71
CA PRO A 3 -25.65 31.86 -19.22
C PRO A 3 -25.01 30.59 -19.79
N ASP A 4 -24.59 30.64 -21.06
CA ASP A 4 -23.98 29.51 -21.78
C ASP A 4 -22.62 29.14 -21.19
N ARG A 5 -21.78 30.15 -20.87
CA ARG A 5 -20.46 29.94 -20.26
C ARG A 5 -20.61 29.36 -18.86
N ALA A 6 -21.50 29.90 -18.03
CA ALA A 6 -21.79 29.35 -16.71
C ALA A 6 -22.25 27.89 -16.77
N GLN A 7 -23.10 27.55 -17.75
CA GLN A 7 -23.54 26.17 -17.98
C GLN A 7 -22.38 25.24 -18.37
N ALA A 8 -21.50 25.67 -19.28
CA ALA A 8 -20.32 24.89 -19.64
C ALA A 8 -19.33 24.72 -18.48
N VAL A 9 -19.16 25.74 -17.63
CA VAL A 9 -18.33 25.62 -16.41
C VAL A 9 -18.92 24.60 -15.44
N SER A 10 -20.24 24.61 -15.23
CA SER A 10 -20.89 23.57 -14.41
C SER A 10 -20.65 22.16 -14.96
N LEU A 11 -20.70 21.97 -16.28
CA LEU A 11 -20.41 20.70 -16.94
C LEU A 11 -18.92 20.31 -16.89
N LEU A 12 -18.02 21.28 -16.88
CA LEU A 12 -16.58 21.07 -16.67
C LEU A 12 -16.29 20.52 -15.26
N GLU A 13 -17.06 20.95 -14.26
CA GLU A 13 -16.88 20.56 -12.85
C GLU A 13 -17.60 19.27 -12.47
N THR A 14 -18.77 19.02 -13.05
CA THR A 14 -19.67 17.94 -12.63
C THR A 14 -19.87 16.84 -13.67
N GLY A 15 -19.51 17.10 -14.93
CA GLY A 15 -19.67 16.14 -16.01
C GLY A 15 -18.68 14.97 -15.93
N GLY A 16 -19.03 13.87 -16.60
CA GLY A 16 -18.09 12.78 -16.84
C GLY A 16 -16.83 13.23 -17.60
N PRO A 17 -15.76 12.42 -17.65
CA PRO A 17 -14.47 12.81 -18.22
C PRO A 17 -14.55 13.35 -19.66
N GLY A 18 -15.40 12.78 -20.50
CA GLY A 18 -15.68 13.23 -21.87
C GLY A 18 -16.47 14.52 -21.89
N VAL A 19 -17.55 14.62 -21.11
CA VAL A 19 -18.34 15.86 -20.99
C VAL A 19 -17.49 17.03 -20.49
N ALA A 20 -16.67 16.82 -19.47
CA ALA A 20 -15.79 17.84 -18.92
C ALA A 20 -14.73 18.30 -19.94
N ARG A 21 -14.16 17.37 -20.72
CA ARG A 21 -13.21 17.70 -21.81
C ARG A 21 -13.87 18.48 -22.93
N ALA A 22 -15.09 18.12 -23.32
CA ALA A 22 -15.84 18.84 -24.34
C ALA A 22 -16.26 20.24 -23.87
N ALA A 23 -16.64 20.38 -22.59
CA ALA A 23 -16.94 21.67 -21.98
C ALA A 23 -15.70 22.59 -21.91
N GLU A 24 -14.53 22.04 -21.55
CA GLU A 24 -13.26 22.76 -21.58
C GLU A 24 -12.93 23.26 -22.99
N ALA A 25 -13.01 22.39 -24.00
CA ALA A 25 -12.76 22.78 -25.39
C ALA A 25 -13.70 23.90 -25.84
N ALA A 26 -14.98 23.82 -25.46
CA ALA A 26 -15.98 24.84 -25.74
C ALA A 26 -15.72 26.17 -25.03
N LEU A 27 -15.24 26.15 -23.77
CA LEU A 27 -14.91 27.35 -22.99
C LEU A 27 -13.68 28.09 -23.54
N LEU A 28 -12.73 27.35 -24.10
CA LEU A 28 -11.50 27.86 -24.72
C LEU A 28 -11.69 28.23 -26.20
N GLY A 29 -12.81 27.84 -26.80
CA GLY A 29 -13.17 28.14 -28.18
C GLY A 29 -13.94 29.45 -28.35
N SER A 30 -14.52 29.60 -29.54
CA SER A 30 -15.38 30.70 -29.90
C SER A 30 -16.77 30.61 -29.26
N PRO A 31 -17.57 31.68 -29.27
CA PRO A 31 -18.97 31.60 -28.86
C PRO A 31 -19.80 30.59 -29.67
N ALA A 32 -19.44 30.32 -30.92
CA ALA A 32 -20.09 29.30 -31.75
C ALA A 32 -19.76 27.89 -31.27
N ASP A 33 -18.52 27.63 -30.84
CA ASP A 33 -18.12 26.34 -30.26
C ASP A 33 -18.87 26.06 -28.95
N LEU A 34 -19.05 27.09 -28.13
CA LEU A 34 -19.87 27.01 -26.92
C LEU A 34 -21.33 26.67 -27.21
N GLN A 35 -21.93 27.33 -28.21
CA GLN A 35 -23.30 27.02 -28.64
C GLN A 35 -23.42 25.61 -29.21
N ALA A 36 -22.48 25.18 -30.04
CA ALA A 36 -22.46 23.83 -30.61
C ALA A 36 -22.34 22.75 -29.51
N PHE A 37 -21.49 22.98 -28.51
CA PHE A 37 -21.36 22.09 -27.36
C PHE A 37 -22.68 21.97 -26.58
N LEU A 38 -23.31 23.09 -26.25
CA LEU A 38 -24.56 23.08 -25.49
C LEU A 38 -25.75 22.51 -26.29
N ALA A 39 -25.75 22.69 -27.61
CA ALA A 39 -26.80 22.18 -28.48
C ALA A 39 -26.72 20.66 -28.67
N THR A 40 -25.54 20.12 -28.96
CA THR A 40 -25.39 18.69 -29.31
C THR A 40 -24.14 18.04 -28.70
N GLY A 41 -23.03 18.77 -28.58
CA GLY A 41 -21.75 18.22 -28.14
C GLY A 41 -21.79 17.60 -26.73
N ARG A 42 -22.55 18.16 -25.80
CA ARG A 42 -22.73 17.62 -24.45
C ARG A 42 -23.30 16.20 -24.49
N GLN A 43 -24.35 16.00 -25.29
CA GLN A 43 -25.01 14.69 -25.37
C GLN A 43 -24.10 13.65 -26.01
N GLN A 44 -23.34 14.04 -27.05
CA GLN A 44 -22.37 13.14 -27.67
C GLN A 44 -21.28 12.73 -26.66
N ALA A 45 -20.72 13.70 -25.94
CA ALA A 45 -19.69 13.42 -24.95
C ALA A 45 -20.20 12.54 -23.80
N GLN A 46 -21.45 12.73 -23.37
CA GLN A 46 -22.09 11.85 -22.40
C GLN A 46 -22.27 10.43 -22.95
N ASN A 47 -22.67 10.28 -24.21
CA ASN A 47 -22.82 8.97 -24.83
C ASN A 47 -21.48 8.22 -24.91
N ASP A 48 -20.41 8.95 -25.19
CA ASP A 48 -19.05 8.40 -25.23
C ASP A 48 -18.59 7.96 -23.83
N ASP A 49 -18.86 8.77 -22.79
CA ASP A 49 -18.58 8.41 -21.39
C ASP A 49 -19.35 7.15 -20.95
N GLU A 50 -20.63 7.07 -21.27
CA GLU A 50 -21.48 5.89 -21.00
C GLU A 50 -20.93 4.63 -21.69
N ARG A 51 -20.47 4.74 -22.94
CA ARG A 51 -19.81 3.63 -23.66
C ARG A 51 -18.53 3.17 -22.98
N VAL A 52 -17.69 4.11 -22.53
CA VAL A 52 -16.47 3.81 -21.79
C VAL A 52 -16.77 3.04 -20.51
N LEU A 53 -17.79 3.45 -19.74
CA LEU A 53 -18.20 2.75 -18.52
C LEU A 53 -18.60 1.29 -18.79
N VAL A 54 -19.34 1.03 -19.88
CA VAL A 54 -19.71 -0.34 -20.26
C VAL A 54 -18.50 -1.14 -20.76
N THR A 55 -17.58 -0.53 -21.52
CA THR A 55 -16.33 -1.18 -21.94
C THR A 55 -15.45 -1.56 -20.74
N GLN A 56 -15.40 -0.73 -19.70
CA GLN A 56 -14.71 -1.05 -18.45
C GLN A 56 -15.36 -2.26 -17.77
N ALA A 57 -16.69 -2.27 -17.64
CA ALA A 57 -17.43 -3.41 -17.10
C ALA A 57 -17.19 -4.71 -17.90
N LEU A 58 -17.10 -4.62 -19.23
CA LEU A 58 -16.75 -5.75 -20.10
C LEU A 58 -15.31 -6.25 -19.88
N SER A 59 -14.38 -5.39 -19.50
CA SER A 59 -12.98 -5.75 -19.33
C SER A 59 -12.72 -6.40 -17.96
N SER A 60 -13.26 -5.82 -16.89
CA SER A 60 -12.97 -6.21 -15.50
C SER A 60 -14.06 -7.04 -14.82
N GLY A 61 -15.27 -7.13 -15.39
CA GLY A 61 -16.40 -7.80 -14.77
C GLY A 61 -16.30 -9.33 -14.71
N GLY A 62 -17.17 -9.93 -13.89
CA GLY A 62 -17.40 -11.37 -13.88
C GLY A 62 -18.11 -11.87 -15.16
N PRO A 63 -18.28 -13.19 -15.33
CA PRO A 63 -18.83 -13.78 -16.55
C PRO A 63 -20.19 -13.21 -16.98
N ILE A 64 -21.08 -12.93 -16.04
CA ILE A 64 -22.41 -12.37 -16.32
C ILE A 64 -22.28 -10.89 -16.70
N THR A 65 -21.48 -10.12 -15.96
CA THR A 65 -21.18 -8.72 -16.27
C THR A 65 -20.61 -8.56 -17.67
N LYS A 66 -19.63 -9.39 -18.06
CA LYS A 66 -19.03 -9.36 -19.41
C LYS A 66 -20.06 -9.65 -20.50
N ARG A 67 -20.85 -10.70 -20.34
CA ARG A 67 -21.86 -11.08 -21.34
C ARG A 67 -22.92 -10.00 -21.52
N THR A 68 -23.40 -9.42 -20.42
CA THR A 68 -24.45 -8.39 -20.44
C THR A 68 -23.93 -7.05 -20.96
N ALA A 69 -22.71 -6.66 -20.59
CA ALA A 69 -22.02 -5.49 -21.15
C ALA A 69 -21.83 -5.60 -22.67
N GLN A 70 -21.37 -6.77 -23.16
CA GLN A 70 -21.23 -6.99 -24.60
C GLN A 70 -22.56 -6.84 -25.34
N ARG A 71 -23.65 -7.37 -24.78
CA ARG A 71 -24.99 -7.22 -25.36
C ARG A 71 -25.42 -5.75 -25.43
N ALA A 72 -25.18 -4.98 -24.37
CA ALA A 72 -25.48 -3.56 -24.34
C ALA A 72 -24.67 -2.77 -25.39
N LEU A 73 -23.38 -3.06 -25.53
CA LEU A 73 -22.50 -2.40 -26.52
C LEU A 73 -22.87 -2.73 -27.97
N SER A 74 -23.43 -3.91 -28.23
CA SER A 74 -23.96 -4.30 -29.55
C SER A 74 -25.32 -3.68 -29.87
N GLY A 75 -25.96 -3.00 -28.91
CA GLY A 75 -27.26 -2.35 -29.05
C GLY A 75 -27.19 -0.85 -29.36
N THR A 76 -28.30 -0.18 -29.06
CA THR A 76 -28.48 1.27 -29.16
C THR A 76 -27.90 2.01 -27.95
N GLN A 77 -27.88 3.35 -27.99
CA GLN A 77 -27.49 4.13 -26.82
C GLN A 77 -28.44 3.95 -25.63
N ASP A 78 -29.72 3.71 -25.89
CA ASP A 78 -30.70 3.46 -24.82
C ASP A 78 -30.45 2.11 -24.14
N ASP A 79 -30.01 1.09 -24.90
CA ASP A 79 -29.58 -0.20 -24.32
C ASP A 79 -28.37 -0.04 -23.39
N ILE A 80 -27.43 0.86 -23.73
CA ILE A 80 -26.29 1.19 -22.88
C ILE A 80 -26.74 1.84 -21.58
N ARG A 81 -27.66 2.81 -21.65
CA ARG A 81 -28.17 3.50 -20.45
C ARG A 81 -28.98 2.58 -19.56
N GLU A 82 -29.85 1.77 -20.15
CA GLU A 82 -30.65 0.77 -19.43
C GLU A 82 -29.73 -0.25 -18.74
N TYR A 83 -28.68 -0.68 -19.43
CA TYR A 83 -27.67 -1.53 -18.82
C TYR A 83 -26.96 -0.85 -17.66
N LEU A 84 -26.47 0.39 -17.82
CA LEU A 84 -25.78 1.10 -16.72
C LEU A 84 -26.69 1.32 -15.51
N ALA A 85 -27.96 1.66 -15.74
CA ALA A 85 -28.93 1.94 -14.68
C ALA A 85 -29.37 0.67 -13.95
N ASN A 86 -29.75 -0.38 -14.68
CA ASN A 86 -30.43 -1.54 -14.13
C ASN A 86 -29.66 -2.86 -14.36
N GLY A 87 -29.10 -3.04 -15.56
CA GLY A 87 -28.45 -4.30 -15.95
C GLY A 87 -27.13 -4.59 -15.23
N LEU A 88 -26.28 -3.58 -15.04
CA LEU A 88 -24.94 -3.69 -14.46
C LEU A 88 -25.00 -4.06 -12.97
N PRO A 89 -25.81 -3.40 -12.11
CA PRO A 89 -25.97 -3.82 -10.71
C PRO A 89 -26.46 -5.26 -10.58
N LEU A 90 -27.44 -5.67 -11.39
CA LEU A 90 -27.96 -7.04 -11.39
C LEU A 90 -26.90 -8.06 -11.81
N ALA A 91 -26.15 -7.77 -12.88
CA ALA A 91 -25.09 -8.64 -13.35
C ALA A 91 -23.97 -8.81 -12.33
N ARG A 92 -23.55 -7.72 -11.67
CA ARG A 92 -22.54 -7.76 -10.60
C ARG A 92 -23.03 -8.56 -9.40
N SER A 93 -24.27 -8.34 -8.94
CA SER A 93 -24.86 -9.10 -7.84
C SER A 93 -24.90 -10.60 -8.14
N ALA A 94 -25.24 -10.98 -9.37
CA ALA A 94 -25.23 -12.38 -9.78
C ALA A 94 -23.82 -12.98 -9.81
N ASP A 95 -22.82 -12.25 -10.34
CA ASP A 95 -21.42 -12.67 -10.31
C ASP A 95 -20.89 -12.80 -8.87
N ASP A 96 -21.24 -11.87 -7.98
CA ASP A 96 -20.82 -11.89 -6.58
C ASP A 96 -21.40 -13.09 -5.83
N ARG A 97 -22.70 -13.39 -6.04
CA ARG A 97 -23.33 -14.58 -5.42
C ARG A 97 -22.68 -15.88 -5.90
N ILE A 98 -22.30 -15.97 -7.18
CA ILE A 98 -21.52 -17.10 -7.70
C ILE A 98 -20.17 -17.20 -7.00
N ALA A 99 -19.46 -16.08 -6.80
CA ALA A 99 -18.19 -16.07 -6.10
C ALA A 99 -18.32 -16.53 -4.63
N VAL A 100 -19.42 -16.17 -3.95
CA VAL A 100 -19.71 -16.68 -2.60
C VAL A 100 -19.95 -18.18 -2.62
N SER A 101 -20.78 -18.70 -3.53
CA SER A 101 -21.01 -20.14 -3.65
C SER A 101 -19.71 -20.91 -3.92
N GLN A 102 -18.85 -20.41 -4.80
CA GLN A 102 -17.53 -21.01 -5.07
C GLN A 102 -16.61 -20.99 -3.84
N ALA A 103 -16.69 -19.94 -3.02
CA ALA A 103 -15.95 -19.86 -1.78
C ALA A 103 -16.47 -20.86 -0.73
N MET A 104 -17.78 -21.10 -0.69
CA MET A 104 -18.41 -22.12 0.16
C MET A 104 -17.99 -23.54 -0.23
N ASP A 105 -17.94 -23.84 -1.53
CA ASP A 105 -17.53 -25.17 -2.06
C ASP A 105 -16.15 -25.62 -1.58
N THR A 106 -15.27 -24.68 -1.27
CA THR A 106 -13.90 -24.91 -0.79
C THR A 106 -13.66 -24.45 0.66
N GLY A 107 -14.70 -23.91 1.29
CA GLY A 107 -14.64 -23.26 2.60
C GLY A 107 -14.91 -24.19 3.77
N GLY A 108 -14.51 -23.75 4.97
CA GLY A 108 -14.81 -24.44 6.21
C GLY A 108 -16.21 -24.12 6.76
N PRO A 109 -16.56 -24.61 7.96
CA PRO A 109 -17.88 -24.43 8.56
C PRO A 109 -18.31 -22.96 8.69
N THR A 110 -17.40 -22.06 9.07
CA THR A 110 -17.69 -20.64 9.26
C THR A 110 -17.89 -19.93 7.92
N VAL A 111 -17.08 -20.27 6.90
CA VAL A 111 -17.29 -19.77 5.53
C VAL A 111 -18.65 -20.22 5.01
N ASN A 112 -19.04 -21.47 5.25
CA ASN A 112 -20.32 -22.01 4.82
C ASN A 112 -21.51 -21.38 5.56
N GLU A 113 -21.43 -21.25 6.89
CA GLU A 113 -22.45 -20.61 7.71
C GLU A 113 -22.69 -19.16 7.28
N ARG A 114 -21.62 -18.35 7.25
CA ARG A 114 -21.71 -16.93 6.87
C ARG A 114 -22.07 -16.75 5.39
N GLY A 115 -21.55 -17.62 4.53
CA GLY A 115 -21.88 -17.66 3.11
C GLY A 115 -23.38 -17.94 2.88
N THR A 116 -23.96 -18.88 3.63
CA THR A 116 -25.39 -19.19 3.58
C THR A 116 -26.21 -17.99 4.03
N GLU A 117 -25.85 -17.37 5.16
CA GLU A 117 -26.55 -16.20 5.68
C GLU A 117 -26.59 -15.05 4.67
N VAL A 118 -25.46 -14.72 4.02
CA VAL A 118 -25.44 -13.64 3.02
C VAL A 118 -26.12 -14.02 1.71
N LEU A 119 -26.19 -15.30 1.35
CA LEU A 119 -26.93 -15.75 0.17
C LEU A 119 -28.45 -15.73 0.43
N ASP A 120 -28.90 -16.17 1.59
CA ASP A 120 -30.33 -16.30 1.89
C ASP A 120 -30.96 -14.95 2.28
N ASN A 121 -30.28 -14.19 3.14
CA ASN A 121 -30.83 -12.98 3.76
C ASN A 121 -30.11 -11.69 3.34
N GLY A 122 -28.93 -11.79 2.72
CA GLY A 122 -28.08 -10.65 2.42
C GLY A 122 -28.55 -9.81 1.22
N THR A 123 -28.43 -8.49 1.36
CA THR A 123 -28.52 -7.55 0.24
C THR A 123 -27.29 -7.66 -0.67
N PRO A 124 -27.31 -7.12 -1.91
CA PRO A 124 -26.12 -7.10 -2.76
C PRO A 124 -24.90 -6.45 -2.09
N ALA A 125 -25.11 -5.45 -1.22
CA ALA A 125 -24.05 -4.83 -0.44
C ALA A 125 -23.46 -5.79 0.59
N ASP A 126 -24.29 -6.60 1.24
CA ASP A 126 -23.83 -7.59 2.23
C ASP A 126 -23.01 -8.71 1.56
N VAL A 127 -23.44 -9.18 0.40
CA VAL A 127 -22.69 -10.18 -0.40
C VAL A 127 -21.32 -9.62 -0.80
N ARG A 128 -21.24 -8.37 -1.27
CA ARG A 128 -19.98 -7.70 -1.61
C ARG A 128 -19.08 -7.52 -0.37
N ALA A 129 -19.63 -7.05 0.75
CA ALA A 129 -18.88 -6.86 1.99
C ALA A 129 -18.30 -8.18 2.52
N PHE A 130 -19.06 -9.26 2.38
CA PHE A 130 -18.55 -10.61 2.67
C PHE A 130 -17.38 -10.96 1.76
N LEU A 131 -17.47 -10.80 0.43
CA LEU A 131 -16.35 -11.08 -0.46
C LEU A 131 -15.11 -10.22 -0.20
N GLU A 132 -15.29 -8.95 0.13
CA GLU A 132 -14.19 -8.00 0.34
C GLU A 132 -13.44 -8.23 1.65
N THR A 133 -14.15 -8.55 2.73
CA THR A 133 -13.54 -8.69 4.06
C THR A 133 -14.05 -9.88 4.86
N GLY A 134 -15.35 -10.17 4.79
CA GLY A 134 -15.98 -11.20 5.64
C GLY A 134 -15.50 -12.61 5.35
N LEU A 135 -15.16 -12.91 4.08
CA LEU A 135 -14.68 -14.20 3.62
C LEU A 135 -13.31 -14.51 4.22
N GLN A 136 -12.40 -13.53 4.26
CA GLN A 136 -11.09 -13.74 4.85
C GLN A 136 -11.21 -13.96 6.36
N GLN A 137 -12.02 -13.15 7.04
CA GLN A 137 -12.29 -13.34 8.48
C GLN A 137 -12.92 -14.71 8.77
N ALA A 138 -13.82 -15.18 7.92
CA ALA A 138 -14.43 -16.50 8.07
C ALA A 138 -13.38 -17.62 7.89
N LYS A 139 -12.51 -17.51 6.89
CA LYS A 139 -11.37 -18.43 6.70
C LYS A 139 -10.43 -18.43 7.90
N ASP A 140 -10.11 -17.25 8.44
CA ASP A 140 -9.23 -17.13 9.60
C ASP A 140 -9.83 -17.81 10.85
N VAL A 141 -11.15 -17.71 11.03
CA VAL A 141 -11.85 -18.45 12.10
C VAL A 141 -11.82 -19.96 11.84
N ASP A 142 -12.08 -20.39 10.61
CA ASP A 142 -12.01 -21.82 10.23
C ASP A 142 -10.61 -22.41 10.42
N ASP A 143 -9.56 -21.64 10.13
CA ASP A 143 -8.17 -22.03 10.36
C ASP A 143 -7.87 -22.16 11.87
N ARG A 144 -8.38 -21.25 12.71
CA ARG A 144 -8.24 -21.40 14.17
C ARG A 144 -8.99 -22.62 14.70
N ILE A 145 -10.21 -22.87 14.21
CA ILE A 145 -10.99 -24.07 14.57
C ILE A 145 -10.22 -25.33 14.15
N SER A 146 -9.72 -25.38 12.92
CA SER A 146 -8.93 -26.51 12.41
C SER A 146 -7.68 -26.77 13.25
N THR A 147 -6.99 -25.70 13.67
CA THR A 147 -5.82 -25.77 14.54
C THR A 147 -6.16 -26.34 15.92
N LEU A 148 -7.26 -25.86 16.54
CA LEU A 148 -7.73 -26.35 17.82
C LEU A 148 -8.20 -27.80 17.76
N GLN A 149 -8.84 -28.22 16.66
CA GLN A 149 -9.22 -29.61 16.44
C GLN A 149 -8.00 -30.52 16.29
N ALA A 150 -6.96 -30.06 15.59
CA ALA A 150 -5.71 -30.81 15.43
C ALA A 150 -4.95 -31.01 16.76
N LEU A 151 -5.21 -30.21 17.80
CA LEU A 151 -4.62 -30.41 19.14
C LEU A 151 -5.12 -31.68 19.83
N ALA A 152 -6.29 -32.21 19.46
CA ALA A 152 -6.86 -33.38 20.10
C ALA A 152 -6.05 -34.65 19.74
N GLY A 153 -5.21 -35.09 20.67
CA GLY A 153 -4.34 -36.28 20.50
C GLY A 153 -2.93 -35.97 19.99
N ALA A 154 -2.56 -34.70 19.90
CA ALA A 154 -1.24 -34.31 19.44
C ALA A 154 -0.16 -34.42 20.53
N GLY A 155 1.09 -34.66 20.10
CA GLY A 155 2.26 -34.68 20.98
C GLY A 155 2.65 -33.28 21.50
N PRO A 156 3.47 -33.21 22.57
CA PRO A 156 3.78 -31.96 23.27
C PRO A 156 4.37 -30.86 22.37
N GLU A 157 5.23 -31.23 21.40
CA GLU A 157 5.84 -30.27 20.47
C GLU A 157 4.83 -29.64 19.50
N PHE A 158 3.88 -30.45 19.00
CA PHE A 158 2.79 -29.93 18.17
C PHE A 158 1.89 -29.00 18.98
N THR A 159 1.58 -29.38 20.22
CA THR A 159 0.75 -28.56 21.11
C THR A 159 1.38 -27.19 21.37
N ALA A 160 2.68 -27.13 21.63
CA ALA A 160 3.39 -25.86 21.84
C ALA A 160 3.42 -24.98 20.57
N ALA A 161 3.70 -25.57 19.41
CA ALA A 161 3.74 -24.83 18.13
C ALA A 161 2.35 -24.32 17.70
N ALA A 162 1.30 -25.14 17.87
CA ALA A 162 -0.08 -24.73 17.63
C ALA A 162 -0.53 -23.60 18.56
N GLN A 163 -0.19 -23.67 19.85
CA GLN A 163 -0.49 -22.62 20.82
C GLN A 163 0.22 -21.30 20.45
N THR A 164 1.49 -21.37 20.07
CA THR A 164 2.25 -20.20 19.59
C THR A 164 1.58 -19.54 18.39
N ALA A 165 1.14 -20.34 17.40
CA ALA A 165 0.44 -19.82 16.23
C ALA A 165 -0.94 -19.22 16.60
N LEU A 166 -1.66 -19.84 17.53
CA LEU A 166 -2.94 -19.33 18.03
C LEU A 166 -2.79 -18.03 18.83
N ASP A 167 -1.68 -17.82 19.54
CA ASP A 167 -1.39 -16.57 20.26
C ASP A 167 -0.91 -15.44 19.33
N GLY A 168 -0.53 -15.78 18.09
CA GLY A 168 -0.11 -14.86 17.03
C GLY A 168 -1.24 -14.32 16.15
N THR A 169 -0.89 -13.91 14.92
CA THR A 169 -1.84 -13.36 13.94
C THR A 169 -2.55 -14.48 13.15
N PRO A 170 -3.65 -14.19 12.44
CA PRO A 170 -4.27 -15.17 11.55
C PRO A 170 -3.33 -15.73 10.47
N GLU A 171 -2.33 -14.96 10.03
CA GLU A 171 -1.26 -15.42 9.14
C GLU A 171 -0.41 -16.50 9.81
N ASP A 172 -0.09 -16.36 11.10
CA ASP A 172 0.69 -17.35 11.85
C ASP A 172 -0.07 -18.69 11.95
N VAL A 173 -1.39 -18.65 12.19
CA VAL A 173 -2.27 -19.83 12.21
C VAL A 173 -2.31 -20.53 10.85
N ARG A 174 -2.50 -19.76 9.77
CA ARG A 174 -2.51 -20.27 8.39
C ARG A 174 -1.17 -20.89 8.02
N TYR A 175 -0.08 -20.21 8.36
CA TYR A 175 1.27 -20.69 8.15
C TYR A 175 1.51 -22.00 8.89
N PHE A 176 1.16 -22.07 10.17
CA PHE A 176 1.25 -23.27 10.98
C PHE A 176 0.47 -24.45 10.37
N LEU A 177 -0.80 -24.24 10.02
CA LEU A 177 -1.63 -25.29 9.40
C LEU A 177 -1.08 -25.77 8.06
N SER A 178 -0.51 -24.87 7.26
CA SER A 178 0.09 -25.22 5.97
C SER A 178 1.33 -26.10 6.14
N LEU A 179 2.18 -25.77 7.12
CA LEU A 179 3.35 -26.57 7.48
C LEU A 179 2.92 -27.92 8.05
N TRP A 180 1.94 -27.92 8.94
CA TRP A 180 1.53 -29.12 9.62
C TRP A 180 0.83 -30.13 8.72
N ARG A 181 -0.09 -29.69 7.85
CA ARG A 181 -0.74 -30.60 6.89
C ARG A 181 0.29 -31.37 6.04
N GLN A 182 1.40 -30.72 5.71
CA GLN A 182 2.50 -31.35 4.97
C GLN A 182 3.30 -32.32 5.85
N VAL A 183 3.58 -31.96 7.10
CA VAL A 183 4.32 -32.82 8.04
C VAL A 183 3.50 -34.04 8.43
N ALA A 184 2.21 -33.89 8.75
CA ALA A 184 1.32 -34.97 9.15
C ALA A 184 1.14 -36.02 8.03
N ALA A 185 0.93 -35.58 6.78
CA ALA A 185 0.81 -36.49 5.64
C ALA A 185 2.08 -37.34 5.42
N ASN A 186 3.26 -36.75 5.64
CA ASN A 186 4.53 -37.48 5.53
C ASN A 186 4.76 -38.40 6.73
N TYR A 187 4.43 -37.93 7.94
CA TYR A 187 4.60 -38.70 9.18
C TYR A 187 3.71 -39.95 9.22
N ASP A 188 2.44 -39.87 8.82
CA ASP A 188 1.55 -41.03 8.78
C ASP A 188 2.03 -42.10 7.79
N ALA A 189 2.53 -41.67 6.62
CA ALA A 189 3.14 -42.56 5.63
C ALA A 189 4.42 -43.21 6.16
N GLU A 190 5.27 -42.44 6.84
CA GLU A 190 6.52 -42.92 7.44
C GLU A 190 6.27 -43.90 8.60
N VAL A 191 5.37 -43.59 9.52
CA VAL A 191 5.01 -44.47 10.64
C VAL A 191 4.46 -45.79 10.11
N THR A 192 3.59 -45.75 9.10
CA THR A 192 3.06 -46.96 8.46
C THR A 192 4.18 -47.81 7.85
N ALA A 193 5.07 -47.19 7.07
CA ALA A 193 6.17 -47.90 6.41
C ALA A 193 7.20 -48.46 7.42
N VAL A 194 7.51 -47.74 8.49
CA VAL A 194 8.41 -48.21 9.56
C VAL A 194 7.76 -49.33 10.37
N GLN A 195 6.46 -49.25 10.65
CA GLN A 195 5.71 -50.30 11.34
C GLN A 195 5.68 -51.60 10.52
N GLU A 196 5.49 -51.51 9.20
CA GLU A 196 5.61 -52.66 8.29
C GLU A 196 7.00 -53.30 8.34
N GLN A 197 8.08 -52.51 8.38
CA GLN A 197 9.43 -53.05 8.53
C GLN A 197 9.65 -53.68 9.91
N LEU A 198 9.10 -53.10 10.97
CA LEU A 198 9.19 -53.63 12.32
C LEU A 198 8.49 -54.99 12.43
N ASP A 199 7.31 -55.14 11.84
CA ASP A 199 6.57 -56.40 11.86
C ASP A 199 7.21 -57.46 10.96
N ALA A 200 7.81 -57.06 9.83
CA ALA A 200 8.65 -57.94 9.02
C ALA A 200 9.88 -58.44 9.79
N ALA A 201 10.55 -57.57 10.56
CA ALA A 201 11.69 -57.93 11.39
C ALA A 201 11.30 -58.92 12.51
N LYS A 202 10.16 -58.71 13.18
CA LYS A 202 9.63 -59.65 14.19
C LYS A 202 9.31 -61.02 13.60
N ALA A 203 8.67 -61.05 12.43
CA ALA A 203 8.35 -62.30 11.73
C ALA A 203 9.62 -63.04 11.25
N ALA A 204 10.64 -62.31 10.81
CA ALA A 204 11.94 -62.88 10.45
C ALA A 204 12.69 -63.44 11.67
N ALA A 205 12.68 -62.73 12.80
CA ALA A 205 13.27 -63.19 14.05
C ALA A 205 12.61 -64.48 14.57
N ALA A 206 11.27 -64.54 14.56
CA ALA A 206 10.52 -65.74 14.94
C ALA A 206 10.84 -66.96 14.05
N GLY A 207 11.23 -66.71 12.79
CA GLY A 207 11.64 -67.74 11.84
C GLY A 207 13.15 -68.04 11.81
N ASN A 208 13.96 -67.50 12.75
CA ASN A 208 15.43 -67.63 12.75
C ASN A 208 16.10 -67.20 11.43
N ARG A 209 15.62 -66.11 10.80
CA ARG A 209 16.17 -65.55 9.56
C ARG A 209 16.91 -64.22 9.82
N PRO A 210 18.15 -64.25 10.34
CA PRO A 210 18.86 -63.04 10.79
C PRO A 210 19.22 -62.07 9.65
N GLN A 211 19.39 -62.56 8.42
CA GLN A 211 19.63 -61.71 7.25
C GLN A 211 18.41 -60.83 6.92
N ASP A 212 17.20 -61.36 7.10
CA ASP A 212 15.95 -60.64 6.83
C ASP A 212 15.64 -59.61 7.93
N VAL A 213 16.02 -59.88 9.18
CA VAL A 213 15.97 -58.90 10.28
C VAL A 213 16.87 -57.70 9.98
N LYS A 214 18.09 -57.97 9.50
CA LYS A 214 19.03 -56.90 9.11
C LYS A 214 18.50 -56.09 7.92
N LEU A 215 17.96 -56.76 6.89
CA LEU A 215 17.38 -56.10 5.73
C LEU A 215 16.21 -55.17 6.11
N ALA A 216 15.33 -55.59 7.02
CA ALA A 216 14.22 -54.76 7.49
C ALA A 216 14.72 -53.55 8.30
N ALA A 217 15.75 -53.72 9.13
CA ALA A 217 16.39 -52.62 9.85
C ALA A 217 17.07 -51.61 8.92
N ASP A 218 17.79 -52.09 7.90
CA ASP A 218 18.44 -51.24 6.89
C ASP A 218 17.40 -50.44 6.09
N LYS A 219 16.26 -51.05 5.73
CA LYS A 219 15.14 -50.37 5.06
C LYS A 219 14.50 -49.30 5.93
N ALA A 220 14.26 -49.58 7.22
CA ALA A 220 13.72 -48.59 8.15
C ALA A 220 14.67 -47.40 8.34
N ALA A 221 15.99 -47.65 8.40
CA ALA A 221 17.00 -46.60 8.47
C ALA A 221 17.04 -45.74 7.19
N GLN A 222 16.88 -46.37 6.01
CA GLN A 222 16.79 -45.67 4.73
C GLN A 222 15.54 -44.78 4.67
N LEU A 223 14.36 -45.31 5.03
CA LEU A 223 13.10 -44.56 5.12
C LEU A 223 13.24 -43.31 6.00
N ALA A 224 13.83 -43.44 7.19
CA ALA A 224 14.09 -42.31 8.08
C ALA A 224 15.13 -41.32 7.53
N GLY A 225 16.03 -41.76 6.64
CA GLY A 225 16.98 -40.89 5.94
C GLY A 225 16.31 -40.08 4.83
N ASP A 226 15.46 -40.74 4.02
CA ASP A 226 14.72 -40.12 2.93
C ASP A 226 13.71 -39.09 3.45
N ALA A 227 13.03 -39.40 4.56
CA ALA A 227 12.17 -38.49 5.33
C ALA A 227 12.87 -37.17 5.71
N ARG A 228 14.04 -37.29 6.34
CA ARG A 228 14.86 -36.13 6.76
C ARG A 228 15.27 -35.29 5.56
N LYS A 229 15.63 -35.93 4.45
CA LYS A 229 16.00 -35.24 3.21
C LYS A 229 14.81 -34.49 2.60
N ALA A 230 13.64 -35.13 2.50
CA ALA A 230 12.43 -34.51 2.00
C ALA A 230 12.01 -33.28 2.83
N ASN A 231 12.15 -33.35 4.16
CA ASN A 231 11.88 -32.21 5.03
C ASN A 231 12.87 -31.04 4.83
N ALA A 232 14.15 -31.34 4.60
CA ALA A 232 15.16 -30.33 4.29
C ALA A 232 14.92 -29.66 2.93
N ASP A 233 14.60 -30.43 1.89
CA ASP A 233 14.29 -29.92 0.54
C ASP A 233 13.04 -29.02 0.55
N ARG A 234 12.03 -29.39 1.36
CA ARG A 234 10.82 -28.58 1.59
C ARG A 234 11.15 -27.24 2.24
N LEU A 235 11.96 -27.24 3.30
CA LEU A 235 12.37 -26.01 3.99
C LEU A 235 13.14 -25.08 3.03
N ALA A 236 14.05 -25.63 2.22
CA ALA A 236 14.78 -24.87 1.21
C ALA A 236 13.83 -24.26 0.15
N THR A 237 12.82 -25.01 -0.28
CA THR A 237 11.80 -24.52 -1.23
C THR A 237 10.97 -23.37 -0.62
N GLN A 238 10.55 -23.51 0.64
CA GLN A 238 9.79 -22.46 1.34
C GLN A 238 10.64 -21.18 1.52
N GLN A 239 11.91 -21.31 1.89
CA GLN A 239 12.82 -20.16 1.99
C GLN A 239 12.96 -19.44 0.65
N ALA A 240 13.07 -20.19 -0.46
CA ALA A 240 13.13 -19.60 -1.79
C ALA A 240 11.84 -18.84 -2.14
N GLN A 241 10.67 -19.37 -1.78
CA GLN A 241 9.37 -18.70 -1.98
C GLN A 241 9.26 -17.43 -1.14
N ASN A 242 9.56 -17.48 0.16
CA ASN A 242 9.52 -16.30 1.03
C ASN A 242 10.44 -15.18 0.54
N GLN A 243 11.63 -15.54 0.00
CA GLN A 243 12.52 -14.56 -0.62
C GLN A 243 11.95 -13.96 -1.91
N GLN A 244 11.24 -14.75 -2.72
CA GLN A 244 10.57 -14.25 -3.92
C GLN A 244 9.42 -13.30 -3.54
N ASP A 245 8.61 -13.65 -2.55
CA ASP A 245 7.51 -12.81 -2.06
C ASP A 245 8.03 -11.50 -1.49
N GLY A 246 9.10 -11.53 -0.69
CA GLY A 246 9.77 -10.32 -0.19
C GLY A 246 10.31 -9.42 -1.31
N ARG A 247 10.86 -10.01 -2.38
CA ARG A 247 11.29 -9.27 -3.57
C ARG A 247 10.09 -8.67 -4.33
N ALA A 248 8.99 -9.40 -4.44
CA ALA A 248 7.77 -8.93 -5.09
C ALA A 248 7.15 -7.75 -4.33
N ALA A 249 7.05 -7.85 -3.00
CA ALA A 249 6.57 -6.76 -2.15
C ALA A 249 7.47 -5.51 -2.27
N SER A 250 8.79 -5.70 -2.23
CA SER A 250 9.75 -4.60 -2.42
C SER A 250 9.63 -3.94 -3.80
N ALA A 251 9.42 -4.74 -4.86
CA ALA A 251 9.20 -4.22 -6.21
C ALA A 251 7.87 -3.46 -6.35
N ALA A 252 6.81 -3.92 -5.69
CA ALA A 252 5.52 -3.24 -5.67
C ALA A 252 5.61 -1.87 -4.97
N GLU A 253 6.30 -1.80 -3.82
CA GLU A 253 6.56 -0.54 -3.12
C GLU A 253 7.38 0.42 -3.98
N ALA A 254 8.46 -0.06 -4.61
CA ALA A 254 9.26 0.76 -5.52
C ALA A 254 8.45 1.29 -6.72
N ALA A 255 7.55 0.46 -7.28
CA ALA A 255 6.65 0.87 -8.35
C ALA A 255 5.64 1.94 -7.88
N ALA A 256 5.08 1.80 -6.68
CA ALA A 256 4.17 2.79 -6.10
C ALA A 256 4.88 4.13 -5.86
N GLN A 257 6.11 4.10 -5.33
CA GLN A 257 6.94 5.30 -5.13
C GLN A 257 7.28 5.98 -6.46
N GLN A 258 7.62 5.20 -7.48
CA GLN A 258 7.90 5.72 -8.82
C GLN A 258 6.65 6.35 -9.44
N GLN A 259 5.48 5.74 -9.32
CA GLN A 259 4.21 6.30 -9.78
C GLN A 259 3.88 7.63 -9.07
N ALA A 260 4.10 7.69 -7.76
CA ALA A 260 3.91 8.92 -6.98
C ALA A 260 4.85 10.04 -7.45
N LYS A 261 6.12 9.71 -7.71
CA LYS A 261 7.11 10.65 -8.25
C LYS A 261 6.70 11.17 -9.63
N GLU A 262 6.31 10.28 -10.53
CA GLU A 262 5.85 10.67 -11.87
C GLU A 262 4.58 11.53 -11.82
N ALA A 263 3.66 11.23 -10.91
CA ALA A 263 2.47 12.05 -10.68
C ALA A 263 2.86 13.46 -10.17
N ALA A 264 3.80 13.54 -9.23
CA ALA A 264 4.33 14.81 -8.74
C ALA A 264 5.04 15.61 -9.85
N ASP A 265 5.86 14.96 -10.67
CA ASP A 265 6.54 15.59 -11.81
C ASP A 265 5.53 16.10 -12.85
N ARG A 266 4.48 15.33 -13.15
CA ARG A 266 3.39 15.78 -14.04
C ARG A 266 2.66 16.99 -13.45
N ALA A 267 2.34 16.98 -12.16
CA ALA A 267 1.69 18.11 -11.50
C ALA A 267 2.57 19.37 -11.52
N ALA A 268 3.88 19.23 -11.26
CA ALA A 268 4.84 20.33 -11.30
C ALA A 268 4.98 20.93 -12.69
N ARG A 269 5.02 20.09 -13.74
CA ARG A 269 5.02 20.55 -15.14
C ARG A 269 3.75 21.30 -15.49
N ALA A 270 2.58 20.74 -15.16
CA ALA A 270 1.29 21.37 -15.41
C ALA A 270 1.18 22.74 -14.71
N LYS A 271 1.69 22.85 -13.48
CA LYS A 271 1.79 24.13 -12.77
C LYS A 271 2.71 25.10 -13.50
N SER A 272 3.91 24.65 -13.89
CA SER A 272 4.87 25.51 -14.60
C SER A 272 4.30 26.03 -15.93
N ASP A 273 3.56 25.20 -16.67
CA ASP A 273 2.94 25.61 -17.93
C ASP A 273 1.79 26.60 -17.69
N ASN A 274 1.03 26.43 -16.60
CA ASN A 274 0.05 27.43 -16.17
C ASN A 274 0.68 28.77 -15.76
N ASP A 275 1.80 28.74 -15.02
CA ASP A 275 2.52 29.94 -14.63
C ASP A 275 3.05 30.69 -15.86
N LYS A 276 3.49 29.98 -16.91
CA LYS A 276 3.85 30.59 -18.21
C LYS A 276 2.65 31.24 -18.89
N LEU A 277 1.49 30.57 -18.93
CA LEU A 277 0.27 31.16 -19.49
C LEU A 277 -0.09 32.48 -18.80
N LEU A 278 0.01 32.53 -17.47
CA LEU A 278 -0.24 33.75 -16.69
C LEU A 278 0.82 34.83 -16.94
N ALA A 279 2.09 34.46 -17.11
CA ALA A 279 3.15 35.40 -17.46
C ALA A 279 2.93 36.00 -18.86
N ASP A 280 2.61 35.18 -19.85
CA ASP A 280 2.32 35.60 -21.23
C ASP A 280 1.05 36.46 -21.30
N ALA A 281 0.09 36.26 -20.38
CA ALA A 281 -1.13 37.05 -20.28
C ALA A 281 -0.89 38.53 -19.90
N ALA A 282 0.36 38.93 -19.60
CA ALA A 282 0.76 40.33 -19.49
C ALA A 282 0.71 41.09 -20.83
N ASP A 283 0.80 40.37 -21.96
CA ASP A 283 0.49 40.94 -23.28
C ASP A 283 -1.04 41.09 -23.41
N PRO A 284 -1.57 42.32 -23.66
CA PRO A 284 -3.00 42.54 -23.86
C PRO A 284 -3.65 41.64 -24.92
N ALA A 285 -2.91 41.23 -25.96
CA ALA A 285 -3.41 40.33 -26.98
C ALA A 285 -3.59 38.88 -26.48
N LEU A 286 -2.87 38.51 -25.42
CA LEU A 286 -2.86 37.17 -24.84
C LEU A 286 -3.63 37.08 -23.50
N THR A 287 -3.99 38.21 -22.89
CA THR A 287 -4.65 38.26 -21.56
C THR A 287 -5.89 37.36 -21.50
N VAL A 288 -6.81 37.50 -22.45
CA VAL A 288 -8.04 36.71 -22.48
C VAL A 288 -7.78 35.23 -22.84
N PRO A 289 -7.14 34.88 -23.98
CA PRO A 289 -6.97 33.48 -24.35
C PRO A 289 -6.11 32.69 -23.36
N ASN A 290 -5.03 33.26 -22.83
CA ASN A 290 -4.21 32.59 -21.83
C ASN A 290 -4.84 32.64 -20.43
N GLY A 291 -5.53 33.73 -20.08
CA GLY A 291 -6.29 33.84 -18.83
C GLY A 291 -7.39 32.78 -18.73
N ARG A 292 -8.11 32.49 -19.82
CA ARG A 292 -9.11 31.40 -19.85
C ARG A 292 -8.46 30.02 -19.69
N LYS A 293 -7.35 29.73 -20.37
CA LYS A 293 -6.60 28.48 -20.17
C LYS A 293 -6.12 28.33 -18.74
N ALA A 294 -5.59 29.41 -18.17
CA ALA A 294 -5.12 29.41 -16.79
C ALA A 294 -6.26 29.20 -15.79
N ALA A 295 -7.40 29.85 -16.02
CA ALA A 295 -8.59 29.66 -15.20
C ALA A 295 -9.10 28.20 -15.24
N VAL A 296 -9.06 27.51 -16.40
CA VAL A 296 -9.41 26.08 -16.46
C VAL A 296 -8.50 25.22 -15.59
N TYR A 297 -7.18 25.44 -15.65
CA TYR A 297 -6.22 24.75 -14.79
C TYR A 297 -6.52 25.03 -13.30
N LEU A 298 -6.71 26.31 -12.96
CA LEU A 298 -6.94 26.75 -11.58
C LEU A 298 -8.31 26.31 -11.02
N LEU A 299 -9.31 26.11 -11.88
CA LEU A 299 -10.60 25.55 -11.47
C LEU A 299 -10.45 24.09 -10.98
N ARG A 300 -9.49 23.34 -11.53
CA ARG A 300 -9.22 21.95 -11.12
C ARG A 300 -8.23 21.87 -9.95
N HIS A 301 -7.19 22.71 -9.98
CA HIS A 301 -6.02 22.57 -9.11
C HIS A 301 -5.86 23.65 -8.04
N GLY A 302 -6.66 24.72 -8.09
CA GLY A 302 -6.60 25.82 -7.12
C GLY A 302 -7.21 25.49 -5.76
N GLY A 303 -6.93 26.34 -4.77
CA GLY A 303 -7.67 26.37 -3.51
C GLY A 303 -9.10 26.89 -3.69
N ALA A 304 -9.88 26.97 -2.62
CA ALA A 304 -11.31 27.27 -2.70
C ALA A 304 -11.59 28.67 -3.29
N ALA A 305 -10.86 29.69 -2.85
CA ALA A 305 -10.99 31.06 -3.35
C ALA A 305 -10.49 31.17 -4.80
N VAL A 306 -9.35 30.55 -5.13
CA VAL A 306 -8.80 30.52 -6.50
C VAL A 306 -9.77 29.81 -7.46
N LYS A 307 -10.37 28.69 -7.05
CA LYS A 307 -11.42 28.00 -7.82
C LYS A 307 -12.62 28.91 -8.06
N ASN A 308 -13.08 29.62 -7.05
CA ASN A 308 -14.21 30.55 -7.19
C ASN A 308 -13.88 31.71 -8.14
N ALA A 309 -12.69 32.28 -8.05
CA ALA A 309 -12.23 33.34 -8.94
C ALA A 309 -12.09 32.84 -10.40
N ALA A 310 -11.52 31.65 -10.59
CA ALA A 310 -11.44 31.01 -11.89
C ALA A 310 -12.82 30.69 -12.48
N ARG A 311 -13.77 30.21 -11.64
CA ARG A 311 -15.15 29.96 -12.04
C ARG A 311 -15.83 31.24 -12.52
N ALA A 312 -15.67 32.34 -11.79
CA ALA A 312 -16.19 33.65 -12.16
C ALA A 312 -15.63 34.13 -13.50
N ALA A 313 -14.31 34.03 -13.69
CA ALA A 313 -13.65 34.39 -14.95
C ALA A 313 -14.13 33.56 -16.15
N LEU A 314 -14.30 32.25 -15.97
CA LEU A 314 -14.74 31.36 -17.04
C LEU A 314 -16.22 31.54 -17.40
N SER A 315 -17.06 31.84 -16.40
CA SER A 315 -18.50 32.08 -16.57
C SER A 315 -18.80 33.49 -17.10
N GLY A 316 -17.85 34.41 -16.90
CA GLY A 316 -17.95 35.82 -17.22
C GLY A 316 -17.58 36.21 -18.66
N SER A 317 -17.61 37.51 -18.87
CA SER A 317 -17.15 38.22 -20.06
C SER A 317 -15.62 38.18 -20.19
N ASP A 318 -15.09 38.76 -21.26
CA ASP A 318 -13.65 38.92 -21.41
C ASP A 318 -13.07 39.92 -20.39
N ASP A 319 -13.85 40.92 -19.98
CA ASP A 319 -13.47 41.87 -18.91
C ASP A 319 -13.32 41.18 -17.55
N ASP A 320 -14.12 40.14 -17.28
CA ASP A 320 -14.00 39.32 -16.07
C ASP A 320 -12.71 38.50 -16.08
N VAL A 321 -12.27 38.03 -17.26
CA VAL A 321 -10.97 37.34 -17.41
C VAL A 321 -9.81 38.32 -17.23
N VAL A 322 -9.91 39.53 -17.78
CA VAL A 322 -8.92 40.60 -17.59
C VAL A 322 -8.80 40.96 -16.09
N THR A 323 -9.93 41.12 -15.41
CA THR A 323 -9.98 41.41 -13.96
C THR A 323 -9.36 40.28 -13.15
N PHE A 324 -9.63 39.04 -13.52
CA PHE A 324 -9.03 37.85 -12.90
C PHE A 324 -7.50 37.86 -13.04
N VAL A 325 -6.98 38.07 -14.25
CA VAL A 325 -5.53 38.05 -14.51
C VAL A 325 -4.80 39.20 -13.81
N HIS A 326 -5.33 40.43 -13.85
CA HIS A 326 -4.63 41.62 -13.35
C HIS A 326 -4.72 41.86 -11.84
N GLY A 327 -5.47 41.05 -11.10
CA GLY A 327 -5.51 41.19 -9.64
C GLY A 327 -6.41 40.19 -8.92
N GLY A 328 -7.49 39.74 -9.56
CA GLY A 328 -8.44 38.80 -8.95
C GLY A 328 -7.77 37.50 -8.50
N LEU A 329 -6.84 36.97 -9.30
CA LEU A 329 -6.09 35.76 -8.96
C LEU A 329 -5.20 35.96 -7.73
N ALA A 330 -4.47 37.08 -7.64
CA ALA A 330 -3.58 37.35 -6.52
C ALA A 330 -4.35 37.48 -5.20
N VAL A 331 -5.51 38.15 -5.22
CA VAL A 331 -6.41 38.26 -4.06
C VAL A 331 -6.94 36.89 -3.65
N ALA A 332 -7.34 36.07 -4.62
CA ALA A 332 -7.83 34.72 -4.35
C ALA A 332 -6.75 33.81 -3.77
N GLN A 333 -5.52 33.88 -4.30
CA GLN A 333 -4.36 33.15 -3.78
C GLN A 333 -4.05 33.55 -2.34
N GLU A 334 -4.03 34.85 -2.04
CA GLU A 334 -3.83 35.32 -0.67
C GLU A 334 -4.93 34.80 0.28
N SER A 335 -6.19 34.78 -0.16
CA SER A 335 -7.28 34.23 0.64
C SER A 335 -7.10 32.74 0.93
N ASP A 336 -6.69 31.95 -0.06
CA ASP A 336 -6.43 30.51 0.12
C ASP A 336 -5.20 30.26 1.01
N ASP A 337 -4.12 31.02 0.83
CA ASP A 337 -2.91 30.92 1.64
C ASP A 337 -3.18 31.28 3.10
N ARG A 338 -3.96 32.33 3.35
CA ARG A 338 -4.38 32.70 4.71
C ARG A 338 -5.29 31.64 5.32
N ALA A 339 -6.19 31.03 4.55
CA ALA A 339 -7.01 29.92 5.04
C ALA A 339 -6.14 28.70 5.40
N ALA A 340 -5.14 28.37 4.58
CA ALA A 340 -4.19 27.29 4.86
C ALA A 340 -3.38 27.56 6.14
N VAL A 341 -2.84 28.77 6.31
CA VAL A 341 -2.12 29.13 7.54
C VAL A 341 -3.06 29.19 8.75
N SER A 342 -4.32 29.59 8.59
CA SER A 342 -5.33 29.53 9.65
C SER A 342 -5.61 28.09 10.10
N ALA A 343 -5.64 27.13 9.16
CA ALA A 343 -5.77 25.72 9.50
C ALA A 343 -4.58 25.21 10.32
N ILE A 344 -3.34 25.60 9.95
CA ILE A 344 -2.12 25.29 10.72
C ILE A 344 -2.21 25.87 12.14
N ALA A 345 -2.67 27.12 12.28
CA ALA A 345 -2.80 27.78 13.57
C ALA A 345 -3.82 27.10 14.51
N ALA A 346 -4.87 26.48 13.92
CA ALA A 346 -5.97 25.84 14.63
C ALA A 346 -5.76 24.33 14.87
N ASP A 347 -4.84 23.68 14.14
CA ASP A 347 -4.60 22.24 14.26
C ASP A 347 -3.95 21.89 15.62
N PRO A 348 -4.63 21.16 16.52
CA PRO A 348 -4.07 20.79 17.82
C PRO A 348 -2.86 19.83 17.72
N ASN A 349 -2.70 19.13 16.59
CA ASN A 349 -1.60 18.21 16.34
C ASN A 349 -0.38 18.90 15.71
N ALA A 350 -0.56 20.10 15.15
CA ALA A 350 0.55 20.88 14.63
C ALA A 350 1.51 21.27 15.76
N ARG A 351 2.81 21.29 15.45
CA ARG A 351 3.88 21.60 16.40
C ARG A 351 3.64 22.97 17.07
N PRO A 352 3.82 23.11 18.40
CA PRO A 352 3.48 24.34 19.10
C PRO A 352 4.14 25.60 18.53
N GLY A 353 5.42 25.53 18.13
CA GLY A 353 6.13 26.64 17.50
C GLY A 353 5.55 27.01 16.13
N LEU A 354 5.21 26.00 15.31
CA LEU A 354 4.55 26.21 14.02
C LEU A 354 3.19 26.88 14.17
N ARG A 355 2.37 26.47 15.16
CA ARG A 355 1.08 27.12 15.43
C ARG A 355 1.23 28.58 15.81
N GLN A 356 2.25 28.91 16.60
CA GLN A 356 2.51 30.30 16.98
C GLN A 356 2.98 31.11 15.77
N ALA A 357 3.92 30.59 14.99
CA ALA A 357 4.40 31.24 13.78
C ALA A 357 3.27 31.45 12.75
N ALA A 358 2.31 30.52 12.65
CA ALA A 358 1.13 30.68 11.83
C ALA A 358 0.24 31.85 12.30
N ARG A 359 -0.01 31.97 13.61
CA ARG A 359 -0.76 33.12 14.18
C ARG A 359 -0.05 34.45 13.92
N ASP A 360 1.27 34.48 14.10
CA ASP A 360 2.07 35.68 13.89
C ASP A 360 2.10 36.08 12.40
N ALA A 361 2.22 35.11 11.50
CA ALA A 361 2.16 35.33 10.05
C ALA A 361 0.78 35.87 9.61
N LEU A 362 -0.32 35.36 10.18
CA LEU A 362 -1.67 35.85 9.88
C LEU A 362 -1.91 37.28 10.35
N ALA A 363 -1.30 37.69 11.46
CA ALA A 363 -1.35 39.07 11.96
C ALA A 363 -0.47 40.04 11.15
N GLY A 364 0.44 39.51 10.32
CA GLY A 364 1.40 40.26 9.53
C GLY A 364 1.04 40.43 8.03
N PRO A 365 1.99 40.97 7.24
CA PRO A 365 1.82 41.13 5.80
C PRO A 365 1.79 39.77 5.08
N TYR A 366 1.18 39.73 3.89
CA TYR A 366 1.07 38.50 3.07
C TYR A 366 2.41 37.81 2.81
N ALA A 367 3.51 38.58 2.68
CA ALA A 367 4.85 38.02 2.51
C ALA A 367 5.23 37.02 3.62
N GLY A 368 4.77 37.22 4.86
CA GLY A 368 4.98 36.28 5.97
C GLY A 368 4.17 34.99 5.82
N VAL A 369 2.91 35.10 5.42
CA VAL A 369 2.03 33.94 5.11
C VAL A 369 2.63 33.09 4.00
N ALA A 370 2.99 33.72 2.87
CA ALA A 370 3.58 33.04 1.73
C ALA A 370 4.96 32.43 2.06
N ALA A 371 5.79 33.11 2.85
CA ALA A 371 7.08 32.58 3.27
C ALA A 371 6.94 31.32 4.15
N LEU A 372 5.98 31.33 5.09
CA LEU A 372 5.71 30.19 5.96
C LEU A 372 5.25 28.97 5.13
N LEU A 373 4.31 29.14 4.20
CA LEU A 373 3.84 28.05 3.34
C LEU A 373 4.93 27.52 2.40
N ARG A 374 5.74 28.43 1.83
CA ARG A 374 6.79 28.08 0.87
C ARG A 374 7.96 27.32 1.50
N THR A 375 8.38 27.72 2.69
CA THR A 375 9.60 27.19 3.33
C THR A 375 9.31 26.18 4.42
N GLY A 376 8.11 26.25 5.03
CA GLY A 376 7.77 25.53 6.25
C GLY A 376 8.68 25.89 7.43
N ASP A 377 9.48 26.96 7.31
CA ASP A 377 10.43 27.38 8.32
C ASP A 377 9.81 28.40 9.27
N TYR A 378 10.18 28.30 10.54
CA TYR A 378 9.62 29.14 11.59
C TYR A 378 10.57 29.25 12.78
N PRO A 379 10.52 30.36 13.54
CA PRO A 379 11.25 30.48 14.80
C PRO A 379 10.96 29.31 15.74
N GLY A 380 12.00 28.60 16.17
CA GLY A 380 11.87 27.46 17.09
C GLY A 380 11.69 26.09 16.42
N ARG A 381 11.66 26.01 15.07
CA ARG A 381 11.58 24.73 14.33
C ARG A 381 12.62 23.71 14.77
N ASP A 382 13.85 24.14 15.01
CA ASP A 382 14.94 23.24 15.44
C ASP A 382 14.67 22.61 16.81
N THR A 383 14.00 23.36 17.70
CA THR A 383 13.57 22.86 19.00
C THR A 383 12.46 21.82 18.83
N ASP A 384 11.46 22.11 17.99
CA ASP A 384 10.37 21.17 17.72
C ASP A 384 10.89 19.89 17.01
N ASP A 385 11.81 20.01 16.05
CA ASP A 385 12.47 18.88 15.38
C ASP A 385 13.21 17.99 16.41
N ARG A 386 13.94 18.60 17.36
CA ARG A 386 14.61 17.87 18.45
C ARG A 386 13.62 17.13 19.36
N VAL A 387 12.48 17.75 19.68
CA VAL A 387 11.44 17.09 20.50
C VAL A 387 10.86 15.89 19.76
N GLU A 388 10.57 16.01 18.46
CA GLU A 388 10.05 14.90 17.66
C GLU A 388 11.04 13.73 17.59
N VAL A 389 12.34 13.99 17.37
CA VAL A 389 13.35 12.91 17.41
C VAL A 389 13.42 12.23 18.78
N ASN A 390 13.29 12.98 19.87
CA ASN A 390 13.24 12.39 21.21
C ASN A 390 11.99 11.51 21.42
N GLN A 391 10.84 11.89 20.86
CA GLN A 391 9.62 11.07 20.90
C GLN A 391 9.78 9.77 20.09
N VAL A 392 10.35 9.86 18.88
CA VAL A 392 10.68 8.69 18.04
C VAL A 392 11.67 7.77 18.75
N LEU A 393 12.69 8.33 19.40
CA LEU A 393 13.67 7.58 20.20
C LEU A 393 12.97 6.82 21.34
N ALA A 394 12.04 7.45 22.05
CA ALA A 394 11.35 6.84 23.18
C ALA A 394 10.47 5.65 22.74
N ALA A 395 9.76 5.77 21.61
CA ALA A 395 8.87 4.74 21.09
C ALA A 395 9.56 3.66 20.23
N GLY A 396 10.77 3.94 19.74
CA GLY A 396 11.46 3.11 18.76
C GLY A 396 12.16 1.85 19.31
N GLY A 397 12.45 0.92 18.39
CA GLY A 397 13.30 -0.24 18.66
C GLY A 397 14.80 0.11 18.71
N PRO A 398 15.68 -0.89 18.88
CA PRO A 398 17.11 -0.68 19.06
C PRO A 398 17.80 0.14 17.95
N ALA A 399 17.48 -0.12 16.68
CA ALA A 399 18.03 0.61 15.54
C ALA A 399 17.49 2.04 15.51
N THR A 400 16.18 2.23 15.69
CA THR A 400 15.55 3.56 15.78
C THR A 400 16.17 4.40 16.90
N LYS A 401 16.40 3.82 18.08
CA LYS A 401 17.06 4.50 19.21
C LYS A 401 18.48 4.95 18.89
N SER A 402 19.28 4.05 18.31
CA SER A 402 20.67 4.35 17.94
C SER A 402 20.76 5.47 16.89
N TRP A 403 19.92 5.41 15.85
CA TRP A 403 19.93 6.39 14.77
C TRP A 403 19.37 7.74 15.20
N ALA A 404 18.31 7.75 16.02
CA ALA A 404 17.78 8.98 16.62
C ALA A 404 18.83 9.66 17.53
N GLN A 405 19.54 8.90 18.37
CA GLN A 405 20.60 9.44 19.22
C GLN A 405 21.72 10.06 18.39
N LYS A 406 22.17 9.38 17.34
CA LYS A 406 23.19 9.90 16.43
C LYS A 406 22.76 11.21 15.77
N ALA A 407 21.48 11.33 15.40
CA ALA A 407 20.94 12.55 14.83
C ALA A 407 20.91 13.69 15.86
N LEU A 408 20.50 13.42 17.11
CA LEU A 408 20.49 14.40 18.20
C LEU A 408 21.88 14.93 18.59
N ASP A 409 22.90 14.08 18.47
CA ASP A 409 24.31 14.40 18.70
C ASP A 409 24.95 15.18 17.53
N GLY A 410 24.27 15.22 16.38
CA GLY A 410 24.71 15.89 15.16
C GLY A 410 24.19 17.32 14.98
N THR A 411 24.16 17.75 13.72
CA THR A 411 23.64 19.05 13.29
C THR A 411 22.12 19.03 13.13
N VAL A 412 21.51 20.21 12.98
CA VAL A 412 20.09 20.32 12.62
C VAL A 412 19.78 19.63 11.29
N ALA A 413 20.74 19.61 10.35
CA ALA A 413 20.59 18.86 9.10
C ALA A 413 20.50 17.34 9.36
N ASP A 414 21.30 16.81 10.29
CA ASP A 414 21.25 15.38 10.66
C ASP A 414 19.92 15.01 11.34
N ILE A 415 19.38 15.90 12.19
CA ILE A 415 18.06 15.75 12.81
C ILE A 415 16.97 15.68 11.74
N ARG A 416 16.98 16.62 10.79
CA ARG A 416 15.99 16.69 9.72
C ARG A 416 16.12 15.52 8.75
N GLU A 417 17.33 15.08 8.43
CA GLU A 417 17.57 13.90 7.60
C GLU A 417 17.05 12.61 8.27
N PHE A 418 17.25 12.49 9.59
CA PHE A 418 16.68 11.37 10.34
C PHE A 418 15.14 11.40 10.33
N LEU A 419 14.53 12.56 10.55
CA LEU A 419 13.06 12.69 10.49
C LEU A 419 12.51 12.43 9.09
N ALA A 420 13.21 12.86 8.03
CA ALA A 420 12.75 12.70 6.66
C ALA A 420 12.88 11.24 6.17
N HIS A 421 14.03 10.61 6.40
CA HIS A 421 14.34 9.30 5.82
C HIS A 421 14.78 8.27 6.87
N GLY A 422 15.63 8.69 7.82
CA GLY A 422 16.28 7.78 8.76
C GLY A 422 15.32 6.97 9.64
N ARG A 423 14.18 7.55 10.05
CA ARG A 423 13.18 6.87 10.89
C ARG A 423 12.53 5.67 10.21
N TYR A 424 12.28 5.74 8.91
CA TYR A 424 11.66 4.66 8.14
C TYR A 424 12.64 3.50 7.96
N THR A 425 13.89 3.82 7.58
CA THR A 425 14.95 2.82 7.47
C THR A 425 15.22 2.14 8.81
N ALA A 426 15.30 2.91 9.90
CA ALA A 426 15.54 2.36 11.21
C ALA A 426 14.38 1.48 11.70
N HIS A 427 13.13 1.85 11.40
CA HIS A 427 11.96 1.04 11.71
C HIS A 427 11.95 -0.29 10.94
N LEU A 428 12.32 -0.28 9.65
CA LEU A 428 12.47 -1.51 8.86
C LEU A 428 13.54 -2.43 9.43
N ILE A 429 14.66 -1.88 9.92
CA ILE A 429 15.71 -2.65 10.59
C ILE A 429 15.21 -3.19 11.95
N ASP A 430 14.41 -2.42 12.69
CA ASP A 430 13.81 -2.91 13.93
C ASP A 430 12.83 -4.07 13.70
N LEU A 431 12.05 -4.02 12.61
CA LEU A 431 11.17 -5.12 12.19
C LEU A 431 11.98 -6.37 11.79
N ASP A 432 13.09 -6.19 11.08
CA ASP A 432 14.02 -7.28 10.72
C ASP A 432 14.66 -7.91 11.97
N ILE A 433 15.12 -7.10 12.92
CA ILE A 433 15.67 -7.56 14.21
C ILE A 433 14.60 -8.29 15.04
N TYR A 434 13.36 -7.78 15.04
CA TYR A 434 12.24 -8.40 15.74
C TYR A 434 11.93 -9.78 15.14
N ALA A 435 11.79 -9.87 13.81
CA ALA A 435 11.57 -11.11 13.08
C ALA A 435 12.71 -12.12 13.30
N THR A 436 13.96 -11.65 13.41
CA THR A 436 15.12 -12.51 13.67
C THR A 436 15.18 -13.00 15.13
N ARG A 437 14.69 -12.22 16.10
CA ARG A 437 14.68 -12.59 17.54
C ARG A 437 13.56 -13.54 17.94
N THR A 438 12.40 -13.42 17.33
CA THR A 438 11.27 -14.34 17.58
C THR A 438 11.56 -15.76 17.08
N LEU A 439 12.51 -15.92 16.16
CA LEU A 439 13.07 -17.20 15.69
C LEU A 439 14.13 -17.79 16.66
N GLY A 440 14.13 -17.39 17.94
CA GLY A 440 15.24 -17.65 18.88
C GLY A 440 14.96 -18.52 20.11
N GLU A 441 13.72 -18.97 20.38
CA GLU A 441 13.39 -19.64 21.65
C GLU A 441 12.94 -21.10 21.47
N GLY A 442 13.90 -22.02 21.47
CA GLY A 442 13.70 -23.49 21.55
C GLY A 442 14.79 -24.30 20.83
N PRO A 443 15.21 -25.48 21.32
CA PRO A 443 16.29 -26.27 20.72
C PRO A 443 15.97 -26.78 19.30
N GLU A 444 14.71 -27.03 18.92
CA GLU A 444 14.34 -27.29 17.52
C GLU A 444 14.41 -26.03 16.63
N VAL A 445 14.18 -24.85 17.21
CA VAL A 445 14.23 -23.54 16.53
C VAL A 445 15.69 -23.08 16.34
N GLN A 446 16.59 -23.42 17.26
CA GLN A 446 18.04 -23.23 17.12
C GLN A 446 18.62 -23.99 15.93
N ALA A 447 18.13 -25.19 15.60
CA ALA A 447 18.63 -25.95 14.44
C ALA A 447 18.27 -25.31 13.09
N VAL A 448 17.12 -24.63 13.02
CA VAL A 448 16.67 -23.88 11.84
C VAL A 448 17.37 -22.52 11.76
N ALA A 449 17.59 -21.83 12.88
CA ALA A 449 18.33 -20.58 12.94
C ALA A 449 19.85 -20.75 12.70
N GLN A 450 20.47 -21.84 13.16
CA GLN A 450 21.88 -22.16 12.91
C GLN A 450 22.15 -22.51 11.44
N GLY A 451 21.19 -23.16 10.76
CA GLY A 451 21.25 -23.40 9.31
C GLY A 451 21.11 -22.13 8.45
N VAL A 452 20.51 -21.06 8.99
CA VAL A 452 20.43 -19.74 8.36
C VAL A 452 21.68 -18.89 8.64
N LEU A 453 22.34 -19.08 9.79
CA LEU A 453 23.59 -18.39 10.14
C LEU A 453 24.84 -18.99 9.44
N ASP A 454 24.79 -20.26 9.03
CA ASP A 454 25.90 -20.95 8.32
C ASP A 454 25.70 -21.01 6.77
N GLY A 455 24.65 -20.38 6.23
CA GLY A 455 24.41 -20.17 4.79
C GLY A 455 24.91 -18.81 4.28
N PRO A 456 25.14 -18.61 2.97
CA PRO A 456 26.30 -17.91 2.43
C PRO A 456 26.19 -16.38 2.49
N ASP A 457 26.38 -15.77 3.67
CA ASP A 457 26.72 -14.34 3.77
C ASP A 457 27.64 -13.97 4.95
N SER A 458 28.34 -14.94 5.55
CA SER A 458 29.60 -14.65 6.26
C SER A 458 30.71 -14.11 5.34
N ALA A 459 30.46 -14.02 4.02
CA ALA A 459 31.31 -13.32 3.06
C ALA A 459 30.93 -11.83 2.84
N ARG A 460 29.72 -11.36 3.18
CA ARG A 460 29.31 -9.96 2.90
C ARG A 460 29.54 -8.96 4.03
N SER A 461 29.97 -9.40 5.21
CA SER A 461 30.54 -8.50 6.22
C SER A 461 32.00 -8.10 5.94
N SER A 462 32.61 -8.61 4.86
CA SER A 462 34.01 -8.31 4.52
C SER A 462 34.23 -7.10 3.59
N THR A 463 33.18 -6.45 3.06
CA THR A 463 33.35 -5.32 2.12
C THR A 463 32.70 -4.00 2.52
N SER A 464 32.09 -3.89 3.70
CA SER A 464 31.80 -2.59 4.33
C SER A 464 32.58 -2.40 5.63
N THR A 465 33.91 -2.56 5.55
CA THR A 465 34.83 -2.00 6.52
C THR A 465 35.47 -0.73 5.94
N SER A 466 34.66 0.32 5.79
CA SER A 466 35.19 1.68 5.72
C SER A 466 34.95 2.41 7.03
N ARG A 467 35.96 2.25 7.90
CA ARG A 467 36.41 3.13 8.98
C ARG A 467 35.41 3.47 10.09
N CYS A 468 35.45 2.62 11.12
CA CYS A 468 35.32 3.07 12.51
C CYS A 468 36.74 3.16 13.13
N PRO A 469 37.18 4.30 13.69
CA PRO A 469 38.51 4.43 14.28
C PRO A 469 38.58 3.72 15.64
N ARG A 470 39.55 2.81 15.77
CA ARG A 470 39.87 2.08 17.01
C ARG A 470 40.16 3.06 18.16
N ARG A 471 39.44 2.90 19.28
CA ARG A 471 39.85 3.43 20.59
C ARG A 471 41.20 2.80 20.99
N GLY A 472 42.21 3.65 21.21
CA GLY A 472 43.53 3.25 21.68
C GLY A 472 43.48 2.65 23.09
N ARG A 473 44.03 1.45 23.24
CA ARG A 473 44.34 0.87 24.54
C ARG A 473 45.84 1.01 24.78
N VAL A 474 46.18 1.85 25.76
CA VAL A 474 47.53 2.05 26.28
C VAL A 474 48.03 0.72 26.86
N THR A 475 49.08 0.14 26.26
CA THR A 475 49.83 -0.96 26.85
C THR A 475 51.16 -0.45 27.40
N ARG A 476 51.28 -0.50 28.73
CA ARG A 476 52.55 -0.38 29.46
C ARG A 476 53.50 -1.51 29.03
N SER A 477 54.70 -1.16 28.57
CA SER A 477 55.84 -2.08 28.47
C SER A 477 56.62 -2.14 29.79
N PRO A 478 57.21 -3.30 30.10
CA PRO A 478 58.56 -3.29 30.66
C PRO A 478 59.52 -4.25 29.92
N ARG A 479 60.75 -3.74 29.68
CA ARG A 479 62.09 -4.36 29.81
C ARG A 479 62.33 -5.77 29.19
N ARG A 480 63.47 -6.12 28.55
CA ARG A 480 64.85 -5.59 28.51
C ARG A 480 65.66 -6.42 27.48
N THR A 481 66.76 -5.80 26.98
CA THR A 481 68.09 -6.35 26.57
C THR A 481 68.28 -7.20 25.29
N SER A 482 68.93 -6.56 24.28
CA SER A 482 70.22 -6.85 23.55
C SER A 482 70.74 -8.28 23.32
N PRO A 483 71.79 -8.52 22.48
CA PRO A 483 72.53 -7.68 21.50
C PRO A 483 72.48 -8.30 20.06
N ARG A 484 72.97 -7.71 18.96
CA ARG A 484 74.25 -7.07 18.60
C ARG A 484 74.04 -6.03 17.50
#